data_AF-A0A1E3IM25-F1
#
_entry.id   AF-A0A1E3IM25-F1
#
_cell.length_a   1.000
_cell.length_b   1.000
_cell.length_c   1.000
_cell.angle_alpha   90.00
_cell.angle_beta   90.00
_cell.angle_gamma   90.00
#
_symmetry.space_group_name_H-M   'P 1'
#
loop_
_entity.id
_entity.type
_entity.pdbx_description
1 polymer ?
#
loop_
_entity_poly.entity_id
_entity_poly.type
_entity_poly.pdbx_seq_one_letter_code
_entity_poly.pdbx_strand_id
1 'polypeptide(L)'
;MATFASRPAAPAQDPKLQPWVEKYRPKTIDDVSSQDHTVAVLRKALASTNLPHMLFYGPPGTGKTSTILALARQLFGQVSLAAILPDLFKARVLELNASDERGISVVREKIKTFARETPRHAPGVSSDGKSYPCPPFKLIILDEADSMTQDAQSALRRIMESYSKITRFCLVCNYVTRIIEPLASRCSKFRFKPLEQGSTQARMDMIAKTEGVDTEEGVLELILELAGGDLRKAITYLQTGQRLHAASNPPTPISALSIHEISGVVPTSLIESILQSIGIDPSTGIDPSLLSSSSFTSVRTAVLQITREGWSAYQVLSQLHDALIPLPAIGAVEKSLAGLVMAECDKALCEGGDEELAMMDCLLRVKEIMGRK
;
A
#
# COMPACT_ATOMS: atom_id res chain seq x y z
N MET A 1 -22.00 17.55 -34.79
CA MET A 1 -21.27 17.89 -33.54
C MET A 1 -22.06 17.32 -32.38
N ALA A 2 -21.72 16.12 -31.92
CA ALA A 2 -22.38 15.51 -30.76
C ALA A 2 -21.75 16.10 -29.49
N THR A 3 -22.55 16.84 -28.73
CA THR A 3 -22.21 17.38 -27.42
C THR A 3 -22.08 16.22 -26.43
N PHE A 4 -20.86 15.96 -25.96
CA PHE A 4 -20.62 15.01 -24.88
C PHE A 4 -21.26 15.55 -23.59
N ALA A 5 -22.36 14.92 -23.17
CA ALA A 5 -22.97 15.17 -21.88
C ALA A 5 -21.99 14.80 -20.75
N SER A 6 -21.70 15.76 -19.87
CA SER A 6 -20.92 15.55 -18.65
C SER A 6 -21.61 14.50 -17.77
N ARG A 7 -20.88 13.45 -17.37
CA ARG A 7 -21.35 12.47 -16.39
C ARG A 7 -21.91 13.20 -15.16
N PRO A 8 -23.10 12.82 -14.65
CA PRO A 8 -23.58 13.34 -13.37
C PRO A 8 -22.57 12.96 -12.28
N ALA A 9 -22.30 13.89 -11.36
CA ALA A 9 -21.46 13.66 -10.20
C ALA A 9 -21.94 12.41 -9.46
N ALA A 10 -21.01 11.53 -9.06
CA ALA A 10 -21.34 10.33 -8.30
C ALA A 10 -22.21 10.70 -7.08
N PRO A 11 -23.29 9.97 -6.79
CA PRO A 11 -24.13 10.26 -5.63
C PRO A 11 -23.26 10.23 -4.38
N ALA A 12 -23.39 11.26 -3.53
CA ALA A 12 -22.70 11.32 -2.26
C ALA A 12 -23.06 10.06 -1.46
N GLN A 13 -22.08 9.18 -1.24
CA GLN A 13 -22.28 7.93 -0.49
C GLN A 13 -22.80 8.26 0.91
N ASP A 14 -23.71 7.42 1.43
CA ASP A 14 -24.18 7.51 2.81
C ASP A 14 -22.95 7.55 3.76
N PRO A 15 -22.81 8.55 4.64
CA PRO A 15 -21.67 8.68 5.55
C PRO A 15 -21.43 7.44 6.41
N LYS A 16 -22.43 6.57 6.61
CA LYS A 16 -22.27 5.27 7.30
C LYS A 16 -21.59 4.19 6.45
N LEU A 17 -21.66 4.30 5.13
CA LEU A 17 -21.08 3.31 4.20
C LEU A 17 -19.67 3.67 3.74
N GLN A 18 -19.17 4.85 4.10
CA GLN A 18 -17.82 5.30 3.75
C GLN A 18 -16.76 4.32 4.27
N PRO A 19 -15.82 3.85 3.43
CA PRO A 19 -14.68 3.06 3.87
C PRO A 19 -13.90 3.78 4.98
N TRP A 20 -13.52 3.05 6.03
CA TRP A 20 -12.79 3.61 7.17
C TRP A 20 -11.44 4.17 6.76
N VAL A 21 -10.82 3.60 5.73
CA VAL A 21 -9.59 4.11 5.09
C VAL A 21 -9.74 5.58 4.68
N GLU A 22 -10.90 5.97 4.14
CA GLU A 22 -11.17 7.35 3.75
C GLU A 22 -11.67 8.22 4.91
N LYS A 23 -12.52 7.64 5.78
CA LYS A 23 -13.07 8.33 6.96
C LYS A 23 -11.97 8.80 7.91
N TYR A 24 -10.98 7.94 8.15
CA TYR A 24 -9.84 8.17 9.04
C TYR A 24 -8.59 8.66 8.32
N ARG A 25 -8.69 9.03 7.03
CA ARG A 25 -7.58 9.63 6.28
C ARG A 25 -7.11 10.90 6.99
N PRO A 26 -5.79 11.03 7.30
CA PRO A 26 -5.22 12.23 7.92
C PRO A 26 -5.70 13.52 7.24
N LYS A 27 -6.18 14.48 8.05
CA LYS A 27 -6.65 15.78 7.55
C LYS A 27 -5.55 16.83 7.65
N THR A 28 -4.73 16.72 8.68
CA THR A 28 -3.56 17.57 8.92
C THR A 28 -2.27 16.75 8.78
N ILE A 29 -1.13 17.44 8.59
CA ILE A 29 0.17 16.77 8.57
C ILE A 29 0.51 16.18 9.93
N ASP A 30 -0.01 16.78 11.01
CA ASP A 30 0.22 16.32 12.39
C ASP A 30 -0.53 15.01 12.68
N ASP A 31 -1.57 14.68 11.91
CA ASP A 31 -2.31 13.41 12.00
C ASP A 31 -1.59 12.22 11.32
N VAL A 32 -0.48 12.47 10.60
CA VAL A 32 0.26 11.43 9.88
C VAL A 32 1.17 10.68 10.85
N SER A 33 0.89 9.40 11.06
CA SER A 33 1.65 8.52 11.94
C SER A 33 3.00 8.08 11.35
N SER A 34 3.99 7.91 12.23
CA SER A 34 5.30 7.25 11.98
C SER A 34 6.19 7.83 10.87
N GLN A 35 6.04 9.11 10.50
CA GLN A 35 6.86 9.75 9.45
C GLN A 35 7.52 11.05 9.94
N ASP A 36 8.04 11.06 11.17
CA ASP A 36 8.50 12.28 11.87
C ASP A 36 9.52 13.10 11.08
N HIS A 37 10.49 12.44 10.43
CA HIS A 37 11.49 13.13 9.63
C HIS A 37 10.87 13.85 8.43
N THR A 38 9.98 13.17 7.69
CA THR A 38 9.31 13.73 6.52
C THR A 38 8.35 14.85 6.93
N VAL A 39 7.57 14.62 7.98
CA VAL A 39 6.63 15.59 8.56
C VAL A 39 7.36 16.85 9.04
N ALA A 40 8.50 16.71 9.74
CA ALA A 40 9.27 17.85 10.22
C ALA A 40 9.81 18.73 9.08
N VAL A 41 10.29 18.11 7.99
CA VAL A 41 10.76 18.85 6.81
C VAL A 41 9.59 19.53 6.08
N LEU A 42 8.46 18.82 5.91
CA LEU A 42 7.26 19.40 5.30
C LEU A 42 6.68 20.55 6.14
N ARG A 43 6.73 20.47 7.47
CA ARG A 43 6.31 21.56 8.37
C ARG A 43 7.17 22.81 8.19
N LYS A 44 8.49 22.65 8.00
CA LYS A 44 9.37 23.78 7.66
C LYS A 44 9.07 24.33 6.26
N ALA A 45 8.78 23.45 5.31
CA ALA A 45 8.41 23.85 3.96
C ALA A 45 7.06 24.58 3.90
N LEU A 46 6.11 24.26 4.77
CA LEU A 46 4.84 24.97 4.95
C LEU A 46 5.01 26.42 5.41
N ALA A 47 5.96 26.66 6.32
CA ALA A 47 6.26 28.00 6.82
C ALA A 47 7.01 28.86 5.78
N SER A 48 7.61 28.23 4.77
CA SER A 48 8.32 28.89 3.68
C SER A 48 7.40 29.10 2.48
N THR A 49 7.58 30.19 1.75
CA THR A 49 6.90 30.43 0.48
C THR A 49 7.48 29.60 -0.69
N ASN A 50 8.57 28.85 -0.45
CA ASN A 50 9.28 28.11 -1.48
C ASN A 50 9.22 26.59 -1.26
N LEU A 51 8.17 25.95 -1.77
CA LEU A 51 7.99 24.50 -1.70
C LEU A 51 8.53 23.81 -2.97
N PRO A 52 9.68 23.12 -2.98
CA PRO A 52 10.25 22.50 -4.18
C PRO A 52 9.29 21.48 -4.82
N HIS A 53 9.59 21.03 -6.05
CA HIS A 53 8.93 19.82 -6.56
C HIS A 53 9.28 18.65 -5.63
N MET A 54 8.34 17.74 -5.39
CA MET A 54 8.49 16.66 -4.42
C MET A 54 8.31 15.30 -5.09
N LEU A 55 9.05 14.31 -4.59
CA LEU A 55 8.92 12.90 -4.97
C LEU A 55 8.74 12.09 -3.70
N PHE A 56 7.53 11.58 -3.48
CA PHE A 56 7.18 10.73 -2.35
C PHE A 56 7.26 9.27 -2.79
N TYR A 57 8.08 8.48 -2.11
CA TYR A 57 8.27 7.08 -2.46
C TYR A 57 8.34 6.17 -1.24
N GLY A 58 7.93 4.92 -1.40
CA GLY A 58 7.96 3.92 -0.35
C GLY A 58 6.86 2.88 -0.52
N PRO A 59 6.78 1.89 0.38
CA PRO A 59 5.78 0.83 0.32
C PRO A 59 4.33 1.34 0.31
N PRO A 60 3.36 0.54 -0.18
CA PRO A 60 1.94 0.88 -0.09
C PRO A 60 1.50 1.08 1.37
N GLY A 61 0.40 1.79 1.60
CA GLY A 61 -0.16 1.95 2.95
C GLY A 61 0.59 2.90 3.90
N THR A 62 1.76 3.42 3.51
CA THR A 62 2.61 4.27 4.36
C THR A 62 2.18 5.74 4.48
N GLY A 63 1.02 6.11 3.92
CA GLY A 63 0.47 7.47 4.05
C GLY A 63 0.97 8.50 3.04
N LYS A 64 1.63 8.10 1.94
CA LYS A 64 2.17 9.01 0.90
C LYS A 64 1.12 10.00 0.35
N THR A 65 0.04 9.47 -0.24
CA THR A 65 -1.06 10.27 -0.82
C THR A 65 -1.79 11.08 0.26
N SER A 66 -1.98 10.48 1.44
CA SER A 66 -2.61 11.16 2.58
C SER A 66 -1.80 12.38 3.04
N THR A 67 -0.47 12.26 3.08
CA THR A 67 0.43 13.33 3.53
C THR A 67 0.40 14.52 2.58
N ILE A 68 0.46 14.29 1.26
CA ILE A 68 0.41 15.39 0.28
C ILE A 68 -0.96 16.07 0.26
N LEU A 69 -2.04 15.31 0.41
CA LEU A 69 -3.39 15.88 0.49
C LEU A 69 -3.58 16.68 1.77
N ALA A 70 -3.07 16.21 2.91
CA ALA A 70 -3.07 16.96 4.17
C ALA A 70 -2.26 18.26 4.04
N LEU A 71 -1.06 18.21 3.44
CA LEU A 71 -0.25 19.38 3.12
C LEU A 71 -1.01 20.37 2.22
N ALA A 72 -1.64 19.87 1.16
CA ALA A 72 -2.41 20.69 0.23
C ALA A 72 -3.62 21.34 0.90
N ARG A 73 -4.29 20.64 1.83
CA ARG A 73 -5.37 21.19 2.66
C ARG A 73 -4.85 22.24 3.63
N GLN A 74 -3.68 22.07 4.23
CA GLN A 74 -3.14 23.11 5.12
C GLN A 74 -2.66 24.35 4.34
N LEU A 75 -2.13 24.18 3.13
CA LEU A 75 -1.69 25.28 2.25
C LEU A 75 -2.82 26.05 1.59
N PHE A 76 -3.85 25.34 1.09
CA PHE A 76 -4.90 25.92 0.24
C PHE A 76 -6.31 25.77 0.83
N GLY A 77 -6.47 24.94 1.87
CA GLY A 77 -7.71 24.76 2.58
C GLY A 77 -7.90 25.90 3.58
N GLN A 78 -8.50 26.98 3.11
CA GLN A 78 -9.30 27.80 3.99
C GLN A 78 -10.68 27.18 4.16
N VAL A 79 -11.12 27.06 5.40
CA VAL A 79 -12.52 27.31 5.77
C VAL A 79 -12.62 28.83 5.86
N SER A 80 -13.01 29.48 4.76
CA SER A 80 -13.49 30.86 4.88
C SER A 80 -14.85 30.80 5.54
N LEU A 81 -14.99 31.55 6.63
CA LEU A 81 -16.19 31.83 7.42
C LEU A 81 -17.30 32.56 6.63
N ALA A 82 -17.38 32.37 5.31
CA ALA A 82 -18.40 32.93 4.45
C ALA A 82 -18.59 32.00 3.24
N ALA A 83 -19.82 31.50 3.09
CA ALA A 83 -20.31 30.58 2.06
C ALA A 83 -20.27 31.12 0.62
N ILE A 84 -19.27 31.93 0.24
CA ILE A 84 -19.25 32.72 -1.00
C ILE A 84 -17.99 32.49 -1.86
N LEU A 85 -16.91 31.90 -1.34
CA LEU A 85 -15.71 31.63 -2.15
C LEU A 85 -15.66 30.16 -2.63
N PRO A 86 -15.45 29.90 -3.93
CA PRO A 86 -15.27 28.54 -4.43
C PRO A 86 -14.04 27.89 -3.79
N ASP A 87 -14.13 26.61 -3.44
CA ASP A 87 -13.09 25.78 -2.82
C ASP A 87 -11.70 26.09 -3.43
N LEU A 88 -10.90 26.94 -2.77
CA LEU A 88 -9.55 27.31 -3.24
C LEU A 88 -8.68 26.07 -3.46
N PHE A 89 -8.95 25.01 -2.68
CA PHE A 89 -8.38 23.69 -2.87
C PHE A 89 -8.63 23.15 -4.29
N LYS A 90 -9.88 23.13 -4.77
CA LYS A 90 -10.21 22.61 -6.12
C LYS A 90 -9.65 23.49 -7.24
N ALA A 91 -9.47 24.78 -6.99
CA ALA A 91 -8.92 25.72 -7.96
C ALA A 91 -7.38 25.63 -8.07
N ARG A 92 -6.69 25.17 -7.01
CA ARG A 92 -5.22 25.20 -6.91
C ARG A 92 -4.57 23.83 -6.82
N VAL A 93 -5.33 22.78 -6.51
CA VAL A 93 -4.85 21.40 -6.40
C VAL A 93 -5.47 20.57 -7.50
N LEU A 94 -4.62 19.93 -8.31
CA LEU A 94 -5.04 18.93 -9.28
C LEU A 94 -4.46 17.57 -8.89
N GLU A 95 -5.32 16.66 -8.45
CA GLU A 95 -4.99 15.25 -8.25
C GLU A 95 -5.30 14.46 -9.52
N LEU A 96 -4.32 13.69 -9.99
CA LEU A 96 -4.49 12.71 -11.06
C LEU A 96 -3.85 11.40 -10.62
N ASN A 97 -4.60 10.31 -10.74
CA ASN A 97 -3.99 8.99 -10.72
C ASN A 97 -3.39 8.73 -12.11
N ALA A 98 -2.10 8.45 -12.18
CA ALA A 98 -1.39 8.29 -13.43
C ALA A 98 -1.65 6.93 -14.12
N SER A 99 -2.24 5.97 -13.40
CA SER A 99 -2.64 4.65 -13.92
C SER A 99 -4.00 4.63 -14.63
N ASP A 100 -4.80 5.70 -14.55
CA ASP A 100 -6.07 5.78 -15.30
C ASP A 100 -5.81 5.56 -16.80
N GLU A 101 -6.52 4.59 -17.40
CA GLU A 101 -6.46 4.15 -18.82
C GLU A 101 -6.76 5.23 -19.88
N ARG A 102 -6.79 6.50 -19.48
CA ARG A 102 -7.04 7.64 -20.36
C ARG A 102 -5.70 8.09 -20.93
N GLY A 103 -5.38 7.56 -22.11
CA GLY A 103 -4.11 7.68 -22.81
C GLY A 103 -3.28 8.95 -22.53
N ILE A 104 -1.96 8.76 -22.45
CA ILE A 104 -0.90 9.72 -22.11
C ILE A 104 -1.15 11.16 -22.60
N SER A 105 -1.72 11.32 -23.79
CA SER A 105 -2.08 12.62 -24.39
C SER A 105 -3.12 13.42 -23.58
N VAL A 106 -4.13 12.77 -23.00
CA VAL A 106 -5.20 13.42 -22.23
C VAL A 106 -4.67 13.94 -20.90
N VAL A 107 -3.89 13.12 -20.20
CA VAL A 107 -3.22 13.52 -18.95
C VAL A 107 -2.28 14.70 -19.20
N ARG A 108 -1.48 14.63 -20.28
CA ARG A 108 -0.57 15.72 -20.67
C ARG A 108 -1.30 17.04 -20.92
N GLU A 109 -2.36 17.04 -21.71
CA GLU A 109 -3.08 18.28 -22.02
C GLU A 109 -3.85 18.82 -20.79
N LYS A 110 -4.37 17.96 -19.92
CA LYS A 110 -5.00 18.38 -18.65
C LYS A 110 -3.98 19.05 -17.72
N ILE A 111 -2.81 18.43 -17.53
CA ILE A 111 -1.72 19.00 -16.73
C ILE A 111 -1.27 20.34 -17.32
N LYS A 112 -1.07 20.40 -18.64
CA LYS A 112 -0.62 21.60 -19.35
C LYS A 112 -1.65 22.75 -19.26
N THR A 113 -2.94 22.44 -19.38
CA THR A 113 -4.01 23.44 -19.25
C THR A 113 -4.04 23.99 -17.84
N PHE A 114 -4.03 23.13 -16.83
CA PHE A 114 -4.04 23.54 -15.42
C PHE A 114 -2.79 24.32 -15.02
N ALA A 115 -1.61 23.90 -15.50
CA ALA A 115 -0.34 24.56 -15.24
C ALA A 115 -0.22 25.94 -15.92
N ARG A 116 -0.93 26.17 -17.04
CA ARG A 116 -0.95 27.46 -17.76
C ARG A 116 -1.83 28.49 -17.09
N GLU A 117 -2.93 28.07 -16.47
CA GLU A 117 -3.86 28.97 -15.81
C GLU A 117 -3.18 29.69 -14.63
N THR A 118 -3.21 31.02 -14.63
CA THR A 118 -2.60 31.83 -13.56
C THR A 118 -3.41 31.71 -12.26
N PRO A 119 -2.77 31.46 -11.10
CA PRO A 119 -3.48 31.41 -9.82
C PRO A 119 -4.06 32.80 -9.50
N ARG A 120 -5.37 32.86 -9.18
CA ARG A 120 -6.00 34.09 -8.67
C ARG A 120 -5.45 34.37 -7.26
N HIS A 121 -4.94 35.58 -7.03
CA HIS A 121 -4.50 36.02 -5.71
C HIS A 121 -5.73 36.16 -4.81
N ALA A 122 -5.78 35.40 -3.71
CA ALA A 122 -6.77 35.55 -2.66
C ALA A 122 -6.02 35.59 -1.32
N PRO A 123 -6.18 36.65 -0.52
CA PRO A 123 -5.67 36.68 0.85
C PRO A 123 -6.50 35.70 1.68
N GLY A 124 -5.84 34.82 2.43
CA GLY A 124 -6.54 33.75 3.11
C GLY A 124 -5.93 33.33 4.45
N VAL A 125 -6.76 33.33 5.49
CA VAL A 125 -6.54 32.77 6.85
C VAL A 125 -6.95 31.28 6.85
N SER A 126 -6.07 30.36 7.26
CA SER A 126 -6.35 28.92 7.32
C SER A 126 -7.35 28.55 8.43
N SER A 127 -7.98 27.37 8.30
CA SER A 127 -9.01 26.83 9.21
C SER A 127 -8.53 26.46 10.62
N ASP A 128 -7.21 26.40 10.84
CA ASP A 128 -6.59 25.89 12.07
C ASP A 128 -6.23 27.00 13.08
N GLY A 129 -6.76 28.22 12.88
CA GLY A 129 -6.41 29.42 13.66
C GLY A 129 -4.98 29.93 13.43
N LYS A 130 -4.13 29.16 12.74
CA LYS A 130 -2.77 29.51 12.32
C LYS A 130 -2.81 30.12 10.92
N SER A 131 -2.24 31.32 10.76
CA SER A 131 -2.15 32.00 9.46
C SER A 131 -1.02 31.40 8.63
N TYR A 132 -1.34 30.51 7.68
CA TYR A 132 -0.38 30.10 6.65
C TYR A 132 -0.50 31.01 5.43
N PRO A 133 0.61 31.58 4.91
CA PRO A 133 0.55 32.42 3.73
C PRO A 133 0.12 31.56 2.53
N CYS A 134 -1.03 31.85 1.94
CA CYS A 134 -1.48 31.29 0.67
C CYS A 134 -0.41 31.49 -0.41
N PRO A 135 0.36 30.45 -0.81
CA PRO A 135 1.51 30.66 -1.68
C PRO A 135 1.06 31.03 -3.10
N PRO A 136 1.86 31.78 -3.88
CA PRO A 136 1.53 32.17 -5.24
C PRO A 136 1.77 31.04 -6.27
N PHE A 137 1.60 29.77 -5.89
CA PHE A 137 1.76 28.61 -6.75
C PHE A 137 0.57 27.65 -6.66
N LYS A 138 0.41 26.83 -7.69
CA LYS A 138 -0.50 25.68 -7.76
C LYS A 138 0.21 24.38 -7.43
N LEU A 139 -0.53 23.35 -7.06
CA LEU A 139 -0.01 22.02 -6.77
C LEU A 139 -0.65 20.97 -7.68
N ILE A 140 0.18 20.21 -8.38
CA ILE A 140 -0.25 19.02 -9.14
C ILE A 140 0.26 17.79 -8.43
N ILE A 141 -0.64 16.88 -8.08
CA ILE A 141 -0.35 15.61 -7.43
C ILE A 141 -0.57 14.52 -8.49
N LEU A 142 0.50 13.79 -8.79
CA LEU A 142 0.45 12.62 -9.68
C LEU A 142 0.65 11.38 -8.81
N ASP A 143 -0.42 10.64 -8.56
CA ASP A 143 -0.36 9.35 -7.87
C ASP A 143 0.00 8.22 -8.83
N GLU A 144 0.64 7.17 -8.32
CA GLU A 144 1.11 6.01 -9.10
C GLU A 144 1.97 6.41 -10.32
N ALA A 145 2.86 7.40 -10.13
CA ALA A 145 3.72 7.91 -11.20
C ALA A 145 4.70 6.85 -11.76
N ASP A 146 4.92 5.76 -11.03
CA ASP A 146 5.70 4.59 -11.47
C ASP A 146 5.00 3.75 -12.55
N SER A 147 3.68 3.88 -12.70
CA SER A 147 2.91 3.25 -13.77
C SER A 147 2.96 4.03 -15.09
N MET A 148 3.58 5.23 -15.11
CA MET A 148 3.72 6.03 -16.33
C MET A 148 4.81 5.50 -17.25
N THR A 149 4.53 5.50 -18.56
CA THR A 149 5.55 5.21 -19.58
C THR A 149 6.68 6.25 -19.58
N GLN A 150 7.88 5.84 -19.99
CA GLN A 150 9.06 6.73 -20.04
C GLN A 150 8.85 7.96 -20.93
N ASP A 151 8.07 7.81 -22.01
CA ASP A 151 7.72 8.92 -22.91
C ASP A 151 6.82 9.96 -22.22
N ALA A 152 5.84 9.49 -21.43
CA ALA A 152 4.96 10.35 -20.66
C ALA A 152 5.75 11.13 -19.61
N GLN A 153 6.66 10.46 -18.91
CA GLN A 153 7.57 11.08 -17.94
C GLN A 153 8.49 12.13 -18.60
N SER A 154 9.02 11.84 -19.79
CA SER A 154 9.85 12.77 -20.56
C SER A 154 9.06 14.01 -21.02
N ALA A 155 7.77 13.85 -21.36
CA ALA A 155 6.90 14.97 -21.67
C ALA A 155 6.59 15.82 -20.42
N LEU A 156 6.34 15.17 -19.28
CA LEU A 156 6.09 15.84 -18.00
C LEU A 156 7.27 16.71 -17.57
N ARG A 157 8.50 16.24 -17.76
CA ARG A 157 9.73 16.99 -17.47
C ARG A 157 9.72 18.39 -18.10
N ARG A 158 9.38 18.48 -19.39
CA ARG A 158 9.34 19.78 -20.11
C ARG A 158 8.30 20.72 -19.51
N ILE A 159 7.16 20.18 -19.09
CA ILE A 159 6.08 20.94 -18.45
C ILE A 159 6.53 21.45 -17.08
N MET A 160 7.15 20.59 -16.27
CA MET A 160 7.70 20.97 -14.97
C MET A 160 8.73 22.09 -15.08
N GLU A 161 9.64 22.01 -16.05
CA GLU A 161 10.64 23.06 -16.30
C GLU A 161 10.00 24.39 -16.70
N SER A 162 9.06 24.35 -17.66
CA SER A 162 8.41 25.54 -18.23
C SER A 162 7.56 26.31 -17.21
N TYR A 163 6.89 25.60 -16.30
CA TYR A 163 5.91 26.18 -15.36
C TYR A 163 6.34 26.14 -13.89
N SER A 164 7.62 25.85 -13.61
CA SER A 164 8.19 25.76 -12.25
C SER A 164 7.95 26.99 -11.35
N LYS A 165 7.79 28.18 -11.96
CA LYS A 165 7.50 29.43 -11.23
C LYS A 165 6.10 29.48 -10.62
N ILE A 166 5.11 28.89 -11.29
CA ILE A 166 3.68 29.01 -10.95
C ILE A 166 3.06 27.69 -10.47
N THR A 167 3.69 26.56 -10.78
CA THR A 167 3.16 25.23 -10.46
C THR A 167 4.24 24.36 -9.83
N ARG A 168 3.92 23.77 -8.68
CA ARG A 168 4.73 22.74 -8.01
C ARG A 168 4.10 21.38 -8.26
N PHE A 169 4.95 20.37 -8.35
CA PHE A 169 4.56 19.00 -8.66
C PHE A 169 4.92 18.11 -7.48
N CYS A 170 4.03 17.19 -7.13
CA CYS A 170 4.29 16.11 -6.20
C CYS A 170 4.03 14.79 -6.92
N LEU A 171 5.09 14.01 -7.12
CA LEU A 171 5.02 12.68 -7.69
C LEU A 171 4.94 11.67 -6.53
N VAL A 172 3.97 10.77 -6.57
CA VAL A 172 3.86 9.67 -5.61
C VAL A 172 4.09 8.37 -6.36
N CYS A 173 5.01 7.54 -5.87
CA CYS A 173 5.29 6.23 -6.44
C CYS A 173 5.65 5.20 -5.35
N ASN A 174 5.67 3.92 -5.69
CA ASN A 174 6.22 2.90 -4.79
C ASN A 174 7.73 2.74 -5.02
N TYR A 175 8.15 2.74 -6.29
CA TYR A 175 9.54 2.53 -6.69
C TYR A 175 10.15 3.76 -7.37
N VAL A 176 11.22 4.31 -6.80
CA VAL A 176 11.97 5.44 -7.41
C VAL A 176 12.64 5.02 -8.70
N THR A 177 13.03 3.76 -8.83
CA THR A 177 13.71 3.21 -10.02
C THR A 177 12.85 3.23 -11.27
N ARG A 178 11.52 3.30 -11.14
CA ARG A 178 10.57 3.43 -12.25
C ARG A 178 10.45 4.86 -12.76
N ILE A 179 10.98 5.84 -12.03
CA ILE A 179 10.99 7.26 -12.42
C ILE A 179 12.29 7.59 -13.14
N ILE A 180 12.21 8.25 -14.28
CA ILE A 180 13.39 8.68 -15.04
C ILE A 180 14.24 9.67 -14.21
N GLU A 181 15.56 9.49 -14.22
CA GLU A 181 16.48 10.35 -13.46
C GLU A 181 16.34 11.87 -13.75
N PRO A 182 16.04 12.31 -14.99
CA PRO A 182 15.76 13.73 -15.26
C PRO A 182 14.59 14.32 -14.48
N LEU A 183 13.57 13.52 -14.12
CA LEU A 183 12.49 13.96 -13.24
C LEU A 183 12.89 13.89 -11.77
N ALA A 184 13.51 12.78 -11.36
CA ALA A 184 13.91 12.54 -9.99
C ALA A 184 14.91 13.60 -9.47
N SER A 185 15.84 14.04 -10.32
CA SER A 185 16.83 15.08 -10.01
C SER A 185 16.23 16.49 -9.79
N ARG A 186 15.03 16.75 -10.30
CA ARG A 186 14.32 18.04 -10.13
C ARG A 186 13.39 18.07 -8.92
N CYS A 187 13.24 16.93 -8.24
CA CYS A 187 12.35 16.78 -7.10
C CYS A 187 13.14 16.53 -5.81
N SER A 188 12.71 17.13 -4.71
CA SER A 188 13.13 16.74 -3.36
C SER A 188 12.54 15.38 -3.03
N LYS A 189 13.40 14.41 -2.73
CA LYS A 189 13.05 13.02 -2.48
C LYS A 189 12.65 12.83 -1.02
N PHE A 190 11.45 12.30 -0.77
CA PHE A 190 10.95 11.95 0.55
C PHE A 190 10.66 10.46 0.61
N ARG A 191 11.42 9.76 1.46
CA ARG A 191 11.27 8.32 1.68
C ARG A 191 10.26 8.08 2.80
N PHE A 192 9.21 7.35 2.48
CA PHE A 192 8.25 6.83 3.43
C PHE A 192 8.67 5.42 3.82
N LYS A 193 8.90 5.21 5.12
CA LYS A 193 9.24 3.89 5.67
C LYS A 193 7.95 3.11 5.97
N PRO A 194 7.99 1.76 5.99
CA PRO A 194 6.94 0.97 6.63
C PRO A 194 6.61 1.53 8.02
N LEU A 195 5.34 1.50 8.39
CA LEU A 195 4.91 2.05 9.67
C LEU A 195 5.36 1.14 10.82
N GLU A 196 5.90 1.75 11.88
CA GLU A 196 6.24 1.03 13.10
C GLU A 196 4.98 0.48 13.78
N GLN A 197 5.09 -0.72 14.37
CA GLN A 197 3.96 -1.42 14.98
C GLN A 197 3.28 -0.58 16.08
N GLY A 198 4.03 0.06 16.98
CA GLY A 198 3.44 0.81 18.09
C GLY A 198 2.57 2.01 17.67
N SER A 199 3.01 2.76 16.65
CA SER A 199 2.24 3.91 16.14
C SER A 199 1.03 3.45 15.29
N THR A 200 1.16 2.32 14.60
CA THR A 200 0.04 1.69 13.88
C THR A 200 -1.01 1.17 14.87
N GLN A 201 -0.58 0.54 15.96
CA GLN A 201 -1.43 0.06 17.05
C GLN A 201 -2.21 1.21 17.70
N ALA A 202 -1.54 2.31 18.06
CA ALA A 202 -2.21 3.48 18.63
C ALA A 202 -3.32 4.06 17.72
N ARG A 203 -3.10 4.03 16.39
CA ARG A 203 -4.11 4.45 15.41
C ARG A 203 -5.26 3.45 15.31
N MET A 204 -4.96 2.16 15.32
CA MET A 204 -5.97 1.10 15.30
C MET A 204 -6.84 1.12 16.55
N ASP A 205 -6.25 1.33 17.73
CA ASP A 205 -6.95 1.47 19.00
C ASP A 205 -7.89 2.67 19.01
N MET A 206 -7.46 3.80 18.43
CA MET A 206 -8.33 4.98 18.26
C MET A 206 -9.55 4.64 17.40
N ILE A 207 -9.34 3.94 16.28
CA ILE A 207 -10.42 3.56 15.36
C ILE A 207 -11.37 2.58 16.04
N ALA A 208 -10.84 1.54 16.70
CA ALA A 208 -11.62 0.54 17.41
C ALA A 208 -12.50 1.17 18.51
N LYS A 209 -11.95 2.10 19.30
CA LYS A 209 -12.70 2.84 20.33
C LYS A 209 -13.77 3.76 19.74
N THR A 210 -13.47 4.42 18.62
CA THR A 210 -14.39 5.38 17.99
C THR A 210 -15.58 4.69 17.33
N GLU A 211 -15.36 3.51 16.74
CA GLU A 211 -16.39 2.71 16.07
C GLU A 211 -17.07 1.70 17.01
N GLY A 212 -16.57 1.50 18.23
CA GLY A 212 -17.11 0.52 19.18
C GLY A 212 -16.93 -0.92 18.70
N VAL A 213 -15.70 -1.27 18.29
CA VAL A 213 -15.36 -2.62 17.81
C VAL A 213 -14.98 -3.51 19.00
N ASP A 214 -15.71 -4.62 19.15
CA ASP A 214 -15.38 -5.65 20.13
C ASP A 214 -14.42 -6.67 19.50
N THR A 215 -13.17 -6.68 19.95
CA THR A 215 -12.12 -7.61 19.49
C THR A 215 -11.71 -8.54 20.62
N GLU A 216 -11.47 -9.82 20.30
CA GLU A 216 -10.77 -10.72 21.23
C GLU A 216 -9.33 -10.25 21.50
N GLU A 217 -8.75 -10.70 22.61
CA GLU A 217 -7.36 -10.40 22.98
C GLU A 217 -6.39 -10.96 21.91
N GLY A 218 -5.38 -10.17 21.52
CA GLY A 218 -4.41 -10.55 20.49
C GLY A 218 -4.85 -10.36 19.02
N VAL A 219 -6.13 -10.10 18.74
CA VAL A 219 -6.62 -9.94 17.35
C VAL A 219 -6.05 -8.68 16.67
N LEU A 220 -5.92 -7.58 17.41
CA LEU A 220 -5.30 -6.36 16.88
C LEU A 220 -3.82 -6.58 16.52
N GLU A 221 -3.09 -7.34 17.35
CA GLU A 221 -1.70 -7.70 17.09
C GLU A 221 -1.57 -8.58 15.84
N LEU A 222 -2.47 -9.57 15.71
CA LEU A 222 -2.55 -10.41 14.51
C LEU A 222 -2.83 -9.58 13.25
N ILE A 223 -3.77 -8.63 13.29
CA ILE A 223 -4.05 -7.75 12.13
C ILE A 223 -2.80 -6.94 11.74
N LEU A 224 -2.04 -6.46 12.73
CA LEU A 224 -0.81 -5.68 12.48
C LEU A 224 0.30 -6.54 11.88
N GLU A 225 0.45 -7.77 12.34
CA GLU A 225 1.38 -8.76 11.79
C GLU A 225 1.04 -9.06 10.33
N LEU A 226 -0.23 -9.43 10.06
CA LEU A 226 -0.71 -9.75 8.72
C LEU A 226 -0.65 -8.56 7.75
N ALA A 227 -0.78 -7.33 8.26
CA ALA A 227 -0.70 -6.13 7.46
C ALA A 227 0.73 -5.76 7.02
N GLY A 228 1.78 -6.27 7.69
CA GLY A 228 3.18 -6.06 7.30
C GLY A 228 3.60 -4.58 7.20
N GLY A 229 3.02 -3.71 8.03
CA GLY A 229 3.27 -2.26 8.00
C GLY A 229 2.43 -1.45 7.00
N ASP A 230 1.45 -2.07 6.34
CA ASP A 230 0.44 -1.40 5.52
C ASP A 230 -0.82 -1.06 6.35
N LEU A 231 -0.94 0.19 6.80
CA LEU A 231 -2.09 0.65 7.59
C LEU A 231 -3.41 0.60 6.80
N ARG A 232 -3.38 0.73 5.48
CA ARG A 232 -4.60 0.63 4.65
C ARG A 232 -5.16 -0.78 4.72
N LYS A 233 -4.31 -1.81 4.61
CA LYS A 233 -4.71 -3.21 4.81
C LYS A 233 -5.25 -3.45 6.22
N ALA A 234 -4.53 -3.00 7.25
CA ALA A 234 -4.95 -3.17 8.65
C ALA A 234 -6.36 -2.60 8.92
N ILE A 235 -6.62 -1.35 8.48
CA ILE A 235 -7.94 -0.72 8.64
C ILE A 235 -9.02 -1.47 7.85
N THR A 236 -8.68 -2.00 6.67
CA THR A 236 -9.61 -2.75 5.83
C THR A 236 -9.99 -4.09 6.47
N TYR A 237 -9.03 -4.79 7.06
CA TYR A 237 -9.29 -6.04 7.80
C TYR A 237 -10.17 -5.79 9.02
N LEU A 238 -9.89 -4.75 9.81
CA LEU A 238 -10.73 -4.40 10.96
C LEU A 238 -12.16 -4.01 10.53
N GLN A 239 -12.29 -3.21 9.46
CA GLN A 239 -13.61 -2.81 8.96
C GLN A 239 -14.42 -4.00 8.45
N THR A 240 -13.80 -4.90 7.70
CA THR A 240 -14.46 -6.10 7.16
C THR A 240 -14.83 -7.06 8.28
N GLY A 241 -13.92 -7.30 9.23
CA GLY A 241 -14.19 -8.11 10.42
C GLY A 241 -15.39 -7.58 11.20
N GLN A 242 -15.41 -6.28 11.51
CA GLN A 242 -16.53 -5.67 12.21
C GLN A 242 -17.86 -5.82 11.46
N ARG A 243 -17.86 -5.67 10.14
CA ARG A 243 -19.09 -5.82 9.33
C ARG A 243 -19.63 -7.24 9.33
N LEU A 244 -18.77 -8.25 9.31
CA LEU A 244 -19.17 -9.66 9.34
C LEU A 244 -19.74 -10.05 10.71
N HIS A 245 -19.08 -9.62 11.78
CA HIS A 245 -19.50 -9.93 13.14
C HIS A 245 -20.74 -9.12 13.57
N ALA A 246 -20.90 -7.88 13.11
CA ALA A 246 -22.10 -7.08 13.33
C ALA A 246 -23.34 -7.58 12.56
N ALA A 247 -23.14 -8.37 11.50
CA ALA A 247 -24.24 -9.02 10.78
C ALA A 247 -24.78 -10.26 11.54
N SER A 248 -24.01 -10.78 12.51
CA SER A 248 -24.41 -11.91 13.35
C SER A 248 -25.31 -11.43 14.51
N ASN A 249 -26.38 -12.16 14.80
CA ASN A 249 -27.28 -11.88 15.94
C ASN A 249 -27.21 -13.05 16.94
N PRO A 250 -26.64 -12.88 18.16
CA PRO A 250 -26.04 -11.67 18.74
C PRO A 250 -24.68 -11.31 18.12
N PRO A 251 -24.23 -10.04 18.26
CA PRO A 251 -22.89 -9.63 17.82
C PRO A 251 -21.84 -10.45 18.57
N THR A 252 -21.00 -11.15 17.81
CA THR A 252 -19.87 -11.90 18.35
C THR A 252 -18.61 -11.03 18.29
N PRO A 253 -17.66 -11.19 19.21
CA PRO A 253 -16.39 -10.49 19.11
C PRO A 253 -15.62 -10.99 17.86
N ILE A 254 -14.77 -10.13 17.31
CA ILE A 254 -13.93 -10.51 16.17
C ILE A 254 -12.94 -11.58 16.63
N SER A 255 -12.96 -12.74 15.97
CA SER A 255 -12.07 -13.86 16.25
C SER A 255 -10.81 -13.86 15.37
N ALA A 256 -9.73 -14.48 15.86
CA ALA A 256 -8.49 -14.64 15.09
C ALA A 256 -8.69 -15.44 13.79
N LEU A 257 -9.53 -16.48 13.83
CA LEU A 257 -9.85 -17.30 12.65
C LEU A 257 -10.53 -16.48 11.55
N SER A 258 -11.48 -15.62 11.92
CA SER A 258 -12.16 -14.75 10.97
C SER A 258 -11.19 -13.79 10.28
N ILE A 259 -10.20 -13.25 11.02
CA ILE A 259 -9.16 -12.41 10.41
C ILE A 259 -8.27 -13.21 9.46
N HIS A 260 -7.89 -14.44 9.79
CA HIS A 260 -7.13 -15.31 8.87
C HIS A 260 -7.89 -15.53 7.55
N GLU A 261 -9.18 -15.87 7.62
CA GLU A 261 -10.02 -16.06 6.44
C GLU A 261 -10.15 -14.77 5.60
N ILE A 262 -10.34 -13.61 6.24
CA ILE A 262 -10.43 -12.31 5.55
C ILE A 262 -9.10 -11.91 4.91
N SER A 263 -7.99 -12.21 5.59
CA SER A 263 -6.66 -11.80 5.14
C SER A 263 -6.18 -12.56 3.91
N GLY A 264 -6.72 -13.76 3.64
CA GLY A 264 -6.25 -14.65 2.59
C GLY A 264 -4.88 -15.28 2.90
N VAL A 265 -4.41 -15.13 4.14
CA VAL A 265 -3.14 -15.67 4.63
C VAL A 265 -3.37 -17.11 5.07
N VAL A 266 -2.57 -18.03 4.52
CA VAL A 266 -2.67 -19.45 4.84
C VAL A 266 -2.36 -19.68 6.33
N PRO A 267 -3.13 -20.51 7.05
CA PRO A 267 -2.85 -20.83 8.45
C PRO A 267 -1.49 -21.50 8.62
N THR A 268 -0.78 -21.13 9.70
CA THR A 268 0.56 -21.66 10.01
C THR A 268 0.56 -23.18 10.11
N SER A 269 -0.49 -23.80 10.65
CA SER A 269 -0.62 -25.26 10.74
C SER A 269 -0.59 -25.97 9.38
N LEU A 270 -1.13 -25.34 8.32
CA LEU A 270 -1.07 -25.90 6.98
C LEU A 270 0.34 -25.78 6.40
N ILE A 271 1.02 -24.65 6.62
CA ILE A 271 2.41 -24.46 6.21
C ILE A 271 3.35 -25.45 6.91
N GLU A 272 3.16 -25.67 8.20
CA GLU A 272 3.90 -26.68 8.97
C GLU A 272 3.67 -28.09 8.44
N SER A 273 2.42 -28.44 8.11
CA SER A 273 2.09 -29.73 7.46
C SER A 273 2.81 -29.89 6.11
N ILE A 274 2.90 -28.82 5.31
CA ILE A 274 3.63 -28.83 4.04
C ILE A 274 5.14 -29.02 4.28
N LEU A 275 5.73 -28.31 5.24
CA LEU A 275 7.14 -28.47 5.61
C LEU A 275 7.43 -29.91 6.08
N GLN A 276 6.56 -30.48 6.91
CA GLN A 276 6.66 -31.87 7.36
C GLN A 276 6.57 -32.86 6.19
N SER A 277 5.72 -32.58 5.20
CA SER A 277 5.61 -33.40 3.98
C SER A 277 6.91 -33.43 3.16
N ILE A 278 7.76 -32.41 3.31
CA ILE A 278 9.07 -32.26 2.66
C ILE A 278 10.20 -32.82 3.55
N GLY A 279 9.90 -33.19 4.79
CA GLY A 279 10.87 -33.71 5.77
C GLY A 279 11.54 -32.63 6.62
N ILE A 280 10.92 -31.44 6.70
CA ILE A 280 11.36 -30.33 7.54
C ILE A 280 10.38 -30.18 8.71
N ASP A 281 10.86 -30.36 9.92
CA ASP A 281 10.15 -30.01 11.14
C ASP A 281 10.56 -28.58 11.56
N PRO A 282 9.60 -27.66 11.75
CA PRO A 282 9.88 -26.30 12.24
C PRO A 282 10.67 -26.24 13.55
N SER A 283 10.53 -27.26 14.41
CA SER A 283 11.11 -27.28 15.75
C SER A 283 12.49 -27.94 15.82
N THR A 284 12.70 -29.03 15.08
CA THR A 284 13.92 -29.84 15.11
C THR A 284 14.77 -29.73 13.85
N GLY A 285 14.25 -29.13 12.78
CA GLY A 285 14.94 -28.93 11.51
C GLY A 285 14.74 -30.08 10.54
N ILE A 286 15.83 -30.62 10.00
CA ILE A 286 15.76 -31.74 9.05
C ILE A 286 15.59 -33.04 9.84
N ASP A 287 14.39 -33.61 9.85
CA ASP A 287 14.14 -34.91 10.47
C ASP A 287 14.42 -36.04 9.46
N PRO A 288 15.47 -36.86 9.67
CA PRO A 288 15.80 -37.97 8.77
C PRO A 288 14.68 -39.01 8.66
N SER A 289 13.86 -39.16 9.70
CA SER A 289 12.73 -40.10 9.70
C SER A 289 11.64 -39.61 8.75
N LEU A 290 11.29 -38.31 8.81
CA LEU A 290 10.30 -37.68 7.94
C LEU A 290 10.75 -37.61 6.48
N LEU A 291 12.05 -37.38 6.23
CA LEU A 291 12.59 -37.43 4.87
C LEU A 291 12.44 -38.80 4.22
N SER A 292 12.62 -39.88 5.00
CA SER A 292 12.47 -41.25 4.51
C SER A 292 11.01 -41.67 4.30
N SER A 293 10.09 -41.15 5.12
CA SER A 293 8.65 -41.42 5.01
C SER A 293 7.93 -40.49 4.04
N SER A 294 8.51 -39.33 3.74
CA SER A 294 8.02 -38.41 2.73
C SER A 294 8.03 -39.14 1.39
N SER A 295 6.84 -39.41 0.85
CA SER A 295 6.68 -39.99 -0.48
C SER A 295 6.22 -38.91 -1.47
N PHE A 296 6.44 -39.12 -2.77
CA PHE A 296 5.83 -38.28 -3.81
C PHE A 296 4.31 -38.13 -3.59
N THR A 297 3.66 -39.20 -3.13
CA THR A 297 2.23 -39.20 -2.80
C THR A 297 1.89 -38.24 -1.66
N SER A 298 2.72 -38.16 -0.62
CA SER A 298 2.51 -37.25 0.51
C SER A 298 2.55 -35.78 0.07
N VAL A 299 3.57 -35.41 -0.70
CA VAL A 299 3.72 -34.05 -1.26
C VAL A 299 2.55 -33.72 -2.19
N ARG A 300 2.18 -34.64 -3.08
CA ARG A 300 1.03 -34.46 -3.98
C ARG A 300 -0.28 -34.26 -3.22
N THR A 301 -0.51 -35.04 -2.16
CA THR A 301 -1.73 -34.89 -1.33
C THR A 301 -1.76 -33.53 -0.63
N ALA A 302 -0.62 -33.04 -0.12
CA ALA A 302 -0.54 -31.72 0.49
C ALA A 302 -0.83 -30.61 -0.53
N VAL A 303 -0.24 -30.66 -1.74
CA VAL A 303 -0.51 -29.69 -2.80
C VAL A 303 -1.97 -29.73 -3.25
N LEU A 304 -2.53 -30.92 -3.46
CA LEU A 304 -3.94 -31.08 -3.81
C LEU A 304 -4.88 -30.53 -2.73
N GLN A 305 -4.51 -30.62 -1.45
CA GLN A 305 -5.29 -30.03 -0.37
C GLN A 305 -5.32 -28.50 -0.49
N ILE A 306 -4.19 -27.85 -0.75
CA ILE A 306 -4.08 -26.39 -0.95
C ILE A 306 -4.97 -25.94 -2.11
N THR A 307 -4.85 -26.61 -3.26
CA THR A 307 -5.64 -26.28 -4.46
C THR A 307 -7.14 -26.49 -4.21
N ARG A 308 -7.53 -27.51 -3.45
CA ARG A 308 -8.93 -27.79 -3.10
C ARG A 308 -9.50 -26.79 -2.09
N GLU A 309 -8.69 -26.32 -1.14
CA GLU A 309 -9.05 -25.27 -0.21
C GLU A 309 -9.09 -23.88 -0.88
N GLY A 310 -8.47 -23.74 -2.05
CA GLY A 310 -8.51 -22.51 -2.85
C GLY A 310 -7.50 -21.45 -2.41
N TRP A 311 -6.47 -21.85 -1.64
CA TRP A 311 -5.39 -20.95 -1.27
C TRP A 311 -4.48 -20.66 -2.47
N SER A 312 -4.04 -19.41 -2.59
CA SER A 312 -3.12 -19.01 -3.66
C SER A 312 -1.75 -19.66 -3.49
N ALA A 313 -1.25 -20.31 -4.54
CA ALA A 313 0.11 -20.86 -4.57
C ALA A 313 1.17 -19.81 -4.27
N TYR A 314 0.97 -18.56 -4.72
CA TYR A 314 1.88 -17.44 -4.44
C TYR A 314 2.00 -17.17 -2.93
N GLN A 315 0.88 -17.14 -2.22
CA GLN A 315 0.86 -16.88 -0.78
C GLN A 315 1.53 -18.01 0.00
N VAL A 316 1.25 -19.27 -0.39
CA VAL A 316 1.90 -20.45 0.20
C VAL A 316 3.41 -20.41 -0.02
N LEU A 317 3.85 -20.11 -1.25
CA LEU A 317 5.28 -20.05 -1.58
C LEU A 317 6.01 -18.97 -0.77
N SER A 318 5.40 -17.77 -0.64
CA SER A 318 5.97 -16.68 0.17
C SER A 318 6.08 -17.08 1.64
N GLN A 319 5.06 -17.70 2.22
CA GLN A 319 5.10 -18.13 3.62
C GLN A 319 6.06 -19.30 3.86
N LEU A 320 6.16 -20.23 2.90
CA LEU A 320 7.14 -21.31 2.96
C LEU A 320 8.56 -20.76 2.93
N HIS A 321 8.84 -19.75 2.10
CA HIS A 321 10.12 -19.06 2.10
C HIS A 321 10.41 -18.42 3.46
N ASP A 322 9.46 -17.66 4.00
CA ASP A 322 9.62 -16.95 5.28
C ASP A 322 9.74 -17.91 6.47
N ALA A 323 9.14 -19.10 6.39
CA ALA A 323 9.29 -20.16 7.38
C ALA A 323 10.62 -20.92 7.24
N LEU A 324 11.11 -21.18 6.02
CA LEU A 324 12.27 -22.03 5.76
C LEU A 324 13.60 -21.31 5.98
N ILE A 325 13.73 -20.06 5.51
CA ILE A 325 15.01 -19.32 5.53
C ILE A 325 15.53 -19.06 6.96
N PRO A 326 14.70 -18.69 7.95
CA PRO A 326 15.16 -18.45 9.31
C PRO A 326 15.62 -19.71 10.06
N LEU A 327 15.23 -20.93 9.62
CA LEU A 327 15.49 -22.17 10.38
C LEU A 327 16.99 -22.43 10.58
N PRO A 328 17.53 -22.44 11.82
CA PRO A 328 18.96 -22.56 12.05
C PRO A 328 19.52 -23.96 11.73
N ALA A 329 18.65 -24.98 11.67
CA ALA A 329 19.04 -26.37 11.46
C ALA A 329 19.41 -26.72 10.01
N ILE A 330 19.08 -25.86 9.05
CA ILE A 330 19.38 -26.07 7.63
C ILE A 330 20.68 -25.32 7.29
N GLY A 331 21.60 -25.99 6.59
CA GLY A 331 22.85 -25.39 6.15
C GLY A 331 22.66 -24.27 5.11
N ALA A 332 23.67 -23.43 4.97
CA ALA A 332 23.60 -22.25 4.09
C ALA A 332 23.50 -22.63 2.61
N VAL A 333 24.09 -23.77 2.21
CA VAL A 333 24.08 -24.24 0.81
C VAL A 333 22.69 -24.75 0.45
N GLU A 334 22.09 -25.55 1.32
CA GLU A 334 20.74 -26.10 1.15
C GLU A 334 19.71 -24.98 1.13
N LYS A 335 19.83 -23.98 2.02
CA LYS A 335 18.99 -22.77 1.98
C LYS A 335 19.12 -22.00 0.68
N SER A 336 20.35 -21.84 0.19
CA SER A 336 20.62 -21.10 -1.04
C SER A 336 20.03 -21.82 -2.27
N LEU A 337 20.18 -23.14 -2.33
CA LEU A 337 19.60 -23.96 -3.39
C LEU A 337 18.06 -23.98 -3.31
N ALA A 338 17.48 -24.10 -2.12
CA ALA A 338 16.03 -24.04 -1.92
C ALA A 338 15.47 -22.67 -2.33
N GLY A 339 16.16 -21.58 -1.98
CA GLY A 339 15.79 -20.23 -2.39
C GLY A 339 15.79 -20.03 -3.91
N LEU A 340 16.74 -20.64 -4.63
CA LEU A 340 16.76 -20.61 -6.11
C LEU A 340 15.55 -21.32 -6.71
N VAL A 341 15.21 -22.52 -6.19
CA VAL A 341 14.04 -23.27 -6.66
C VAL A 341 12.75 -22.50 -6.38
N MET A 342 12.61 -21.90 -5.19
CA MET A 342 11.46 -21.07 -4.86
C MET A 342 11.35 -19.85 -5.78
N ALA A 343 12.47 -19.21 -6.14
CA ALA A 343 12.46 -18.08 -7.08
C ALA A 343 12.07 -18.49 -8.52
N GLU A 344 12.49 -19.68 -8.97
CA GLU A 344 12.06 -20.25 -10.24
C GLU A 344 10.55 -20.52 -10.26
N CYS A 345 10.01 -21.05 -9.15
CA CYS A 345 8.57 -21.25 -8.98
C CYS A 345 7.80 -19.93 -8.97
N ASP A 346 8.27 -18.93 -8.23
CA ASP A 346 7.64 -17.59 -8.17
C ASP A 346 7.55 -16.95 -9.56
N LYS A 347 8.64 -17.05 -10.34
CA LYS A 347 8.66 -16.60 -11.72
C LYS A 347 7.64 -17.34 -12.58
N ALA A 348 7.56 -18.67 -12.48
CA ALA A 348 6.63 -19.49 -13.26
C ALA A 348 5.16 -19.14 -12.93
N LEU A 349 4.85 -18.91 -11.65
CA LEU A 349 3.53 -18.45 -11.21
C LEU A 349 3.21 -17.06 -11.78
N CYS A 350 4.18 -16.12 -11.75
CA CYS A 350 4.01 -14.78 -12.32
C CYS A 350 3.83 -14.78 -13.84
N GLU A 351 4.38 -15.75 -14.57
CA GLU A 351 4.21 -15.92 -16.02
C GLU A 351 2.88 -16.60 -16.39
N GLY A 352 2.05 -16.96 -15.40
CA GLY A 352 0.75 -17.61 -15.60
C GLY A 352 0.84 -19.13 -15.78
N GLY A 353 1.88 -19.76 -15.21
CA GLY A 353 1.99 -21.21 -15.13
C GLY A 353 0.88 -21.84 -14.27
N ASP A 354 0.69 -23.15 -14.43
CA ASP A 354 -0.26 -23.91 -13.62
C ASP A 354 0.22 -23.99 -12.16
N GLU A 355 -0.65 -23.56 -11.23
CA GLU A 355 -0.32 -23.44 -9.81
C GLU A 355 0.00 -24.80 -9.16
N GLU A 356 -0.75 -25.85 -9.50
CA GLU A 356 -0.59 -27.18 -8.92
C GLU A 356 0.74 -27.81 -9.35
N LEU A 357 1.04 -27.75 -10.66
CA LEU A 357 2.26 -28.33 -11.21
C LEU A 357 3.50 -27.56 -10.75
N ALA A 358 3.45 -26.23 -10.73
CA ALA A 358 4.57 -25.40 -10.29
C ALA A 358 4.90 -25.63 -8.81
N MET A 359 3.88 -25.67 -7.95
CA MET A 359 4.07 -25.97 -6.53
C MET A 359 4.60 -27.39 -6.32
N MET A 360 4.04 -28.38 -7.01
CA MET A 360 4.50 -29.77 -6.89
C MET A 360 5.98 -29.92 -7.29
N ASP A 361 6.40 -29.33 -8.41
CA ASP A 361 7.82 -29.34 -8.82
C ASP A 361 8.71 -28.66 -7.78
N CYS A 362 8.30 -27.48 -7.29
CA CYS A 362 9.05 -26.72 -6.29
C CYS A 362 9.27 -27.55 -5.01
N LEU A 363 8.21 -28.12 -4.42
CA LEU A 363 8.33 -28.87 -3.17
C LEU A 363 9.15 -30.16 -3.34
N LEU A 364 9.05 -30.85 -4.48
CA LEU A 364 9.83 -32.04 -4.77
C LEU A 364 11.32 -31.72 -4.93
N ARG A 365 11.67 -30.63 -5.62
CA ARG A 365 13.05 -30.19 -5.77
C ARG A 365 13.65 -29.70 -4.45
N VAL A 366 12.88 -28.95 -3.64
CA VAL A 366 13.30 -28.56 -2.29
C VAL A 366 13.57 -29.79 -1.44
N LYS A 367 12.67 -30.79 -1.48
CA LYS A 367 12.89 -32.07 -0.79
C LYS A 367 14.19 -32.75 -1.20
N GLU A 368 14.45 -32.85 -2.51
CA GLU A 368 15.67 -33.49 -3.02
C GLU A 368 16.92 -32.78 -2.51
N ILE A 369 16.89 -31.44 -2.46
CA ILE A 369 17.98 -30.63 -1.90
C ILE A 369 18.20 -30.94 -0.42
N MET A 370 17.12 -31.04 0.37
CA MET A 370 17.22 -31.36 1.81
C MET A 370 17.68 -32.80 2.09
N GLY A 371 17.46 -33.71 1.14
CA GLY A 371 17.91 -35.10 1.22
C GLY A 371 19.37 -35.34 0.80
N ARG A 372 20.00 -34.37 0.12
CA ARG A 372 21.43 -34.44 -0.28
C ARG A 372 22.31 -34.07 0.92
N LYS A 373 22.53 -35.02 1.83
CA LYS A 373 23.61 -34.95 2.83
C LYS A 373 24.89 -35.59 2.31
#